data_AF-L8MYN9-F1
#
_entry.id   AF-L8MYN9-F1
#
_cell.length_a   1.000
_cell.length_b   1.000
_cell.length_c   1.000
_cell.angle_alpha   90.00
_cell.angle_beta   90.00
_cell.angle_gamma   90.00
#
_symmetry.space_group_name_H-M   'P 1'
#
loop_
_entity.id
_entity.type
_entity.pdbx_description
1 polymer ?
#
loop_
_entity_poly.entity_id
_entity_poly.type
_entity_poly.pdbx_seq_one_letter_code
_entity_poly.pdbx_strand_id
1 'polypeptide(L)'
;MKEGEHLQPEFLAINPFGKVPAIDDDGSIVWESGAILLYLADKYAQLPTIQDRAIAAQWVLFANSTLGTGLFSAETREKETPRLLGGLNKILEKQPYLTGDSFTVSDVAVGTILGYAILMLQMSYADYPAIDAYVKRLSDRPAYKNNILTIK
;
A
#
# COMPACT_ATOMS: atom_id res chain seq x y z
N MET A 1 -0.22 -19.14 -4.97
CA MET A 1 -0.91 -19.36 -6.25
C MET A 1 0.16 -19.60 -7.31
N LYS A 2 0.05 -20.66 -8.11
CA LYS A 2 1.00 -21.00 -9.19
C LYS A 2 0.75 -20.13 -10.42
N GLU A 3 1.71 -20.14 -11.34
CA GLU A 3 1.60 -19.48 -12.63
C GLU A 3 0.36 -19.97 -13.40
N GLY A 4 -0.41 -19.05 -13.99
CA GLY A 4 -1.61 -19.34 -14.77
C GLY A 4 -2.87 -19.72 -13.98
N GLU A 5 -2.80 -19.98 -12.67
CA GLU A 5 -3.99 -20.33 -11.86
C GLU A 5 -5.02 -19.19 -11.79
N HIS A 6 -4.59 -17.92 -11.82
CA HIS A 6 -5.48 -16.75 -11.84
C HIS A 6 -6.28 -16.60 -13.15
N LEU A 7 -5.96 -17.38 -14.17
CA LEU A 7 -6.67 -17.37 -15.46
C LEU A 7 -7.62 -18.57 -15.59
N GLN A 8 -7.66 -19.47 -14.62
CA GLN A 8 -8.55 -20.62 -14.65
C GLN A 8 -9.99 -20.22 -14.27
N PRO A 9 -11.01 -20.94 -14.78
CA PRO A 9 -12.42 -20.61 -14.54
C PRO A 9 -12.78 -20.42 -13.06
N GLU A 10 -12.15 -21.18 -12.17
CA GLU A 10 -12.39 -21.11 -10.72
C GLU A 10 -11.99 -19.76 -10.13
N PHE A 11 -10.83 -19.22 -10.53
CA PHE A 11 -10.40 -17.89 -10.06
C PHE A 11 -11.12 -16.77 -10.80
N LEU A 12 -11.44 -16.95 -12.09
CA LEU A 12 -12.20 -15.96 -12.86
C LEU A 12 -13.62 -15.78 -12.34
N ALA A 13 -14.20 -16.80 -11.68
CA ALA A 13 -15.46 -16.66 -10.95
C ALA A 13 -15.34 -15.74 -9.72
N ILE A 14 -14.13 -15.56 -9.18
CA ILE A 14 -13.83 -14.65 -8.05
C ILE A 14 -13.45 -13.26 -8.57
N ASN A 15 -12.50 -13.20 -9.51
CA ASN A 15 -12.09 -11.96 -10.16
C ASN A 15 -12.04 -12.13 -11.67
N PRO A 16 -13.00 -11.54 -12.43
CA PRO A 16 -13.09 -11.71 -13.88
C PRO A 16 -11.91 -11.12 -14.65
N PHE A 17 -11.09 -10.28 -14.01
CA PHE A 17 -9.88 -9.70 -14.62
C PHE A 17 -8.64 -10.59 -14.48
N GLY A 18 -8.74 -11.70 -13.75
CA GLY A 18 -7.61 -12.60 -13.51
C GLY A 18 -6.45 -11.89 -12.79
N LYS A 19 -6.74 -11.00 -11.85
CA LYS A 19 -5.71 -10.29 -11.08
C LYS A 19 -5.75 -10.70 -9.62
N VAL A 20 -4.57 -10.85 -9.04
CA VAL A 20 -4.39 -10.96 -7.60
C VAL A 20 -4.02 -9.57 -7.03
N PRO A 21 -4.43 -9.26 -5.78
CA PRO A 21 -5.20 -10.10 -4.86
C PRO A 21 -6.73 -10.03 -5.09
N ALA A 22 -7.42 -11.07 -4.62
CA ALA A 22 -8.87 -11.12 -4.40
C ALA A 22 -9.12 -11.94 -3.12
N ILE A 23 -10.19 -11.64 -2.38
CA ILE A 23 -10.63 -12.38 -1.19
C ILE A 23 -12.10 -12.79 -1.32
N ASP A 24 -12.46 -13.86 -0.63
CA ASP A 24 -13.83 -14.28 -0.35
C ASP A 24 -14.00 -14.29 1.17
N ASP A 25 -14.80 -13.38 1.70
CA ASP A 25 -15.11 -13.27 3.13
C ASP A 25 -16.58 -13.67 3.35
N ASP A 26 -16.79 -14.96 3.60
CA ASP A 26 -18.10 -15.60 3.77
C ASP A 26 -19.11 -15.32 2.64
N GLY A 27 -18.65 -15.42 1.39
CA GLY A 27 -19.43 -15.14 0.17
C GLY A 27 -19.38 -13.68 -0.28
N SER A 28 -18.73 -12.80 0.50
CA SER A 28 -18.46 -11.41 0.11
C SER A 28 -17.15 -11.34 -0.65
N ILE A 29 -17.22 -11.36 -1.98
CA ILE A 29 -16.04 -11.31 -2.82
C ILE A 29 -15.56 -9.85 -2.96
N VAL A 30 -14.27 -9.60 -2.75
CA VAL A 30 -13.63 -8.28 -2.90
C VAL A 30 -12.29 -8.43 -3.62
N TRP A 31 -12.10 -7.65 -4.68
CA TRP A 31 -10.88 -7.56 -5.50
C TRP A 31 -10.41 -6.11 -5.54
N GLU A 32 -9.21 -5.87 -6.06
CA GLU A 32 -8.38 -4.67 -5.86
C GLU A 32 -7.76 -4.60 -4.46
N SER A 33 -6.43 -4.54 -4.40
CA SER A 33 -5.70 -4.49 -3.12
C SER A 33 -6.14 -3.30 -2.26
N GLY A 34 -6.39 -2.15 -2.86
CA GLY A 34 -6.88 -0.97 -2.14
C GLY A 34 -8.29 -1.15 -1.58
N ALA A 35 -9.20 -1.79 -2.33
CA ALA A 35 -10.55 -2.07 -1.85
C ALA A 35 -10.55 -3.12 -0.73
N ILE A 36 -9.73 -4.16 -0.87
CA ILE A 36 -9.51 -5.17 0.18
C ILE A 36 -8.99 -4.51 1.46
N LEU A 37 -8.00 -3.61 1.35
CA LEU A 37 -7.47 -2.88 2.49
C LEU A 37 -8.55 -2.06 3.20
N LEU A 38 -9.36 -1.31 2.45
CA LEU A 38 -10.45 -0.50 3.01
C LEU A 38 -11.54 -1.38 3.64
N TYR A 39 -11.90 -2.49 3.00
CA TYR A 39 -12.87 -3.45 3.52
C TYR A 39 -12.41 -4.04 4.85
N LEU A 40 -11.17 -4.53 4.93
CA LEU A 40 -10.61 -5.09 6.16
C LEU A 40 -10.43 -4.03 7.25
N ALA A 41 -10.05 -2.81 6.88
CA ALA A 41 -9.96 -1.70 7.82
C ALA A 41 -11.33 -1.34 8.41
N ASP A 42 -12.37 -1.33 7.59
CA ASP A 42 -13.72 -1.06 8.08
C ASP A 42 -14.25 -2.20 8.96
N LYS A 43 -14.02 -3.45 8.54
CA LYS A 43 -14.45 -4.65 9.27
C LYS A 43 -13.75 -4.83 10.62
N TYR A 44 -12.45 -4.55 10.71
CA TYR A 44 -11.64 -4.90 11.89
C TYR A 44 -10.98 -3.71 12.60
N ALA A 45 -10.68 -2.63 11.88
CA ALA A 45 -9.98 -1.46 12.45
C ALA A 45 -10.94 -0.31 12.83
N GLN A 46 -12.26 -0.52 12.70
CA GLN A 46 -13.34 0.42 13.02
C GLN A 46 -13.05 1.83 12.50
N LEU A 47 -13.45 2.13 11.25
CA LEU A 47 -13.48 3.49 10.70
C LEU A 47 -14.88 4.09 10.95
N PRO A 48 -15.19 4.60 12.17
CA PRO A 48 -16.56 4.84 12.62
C PRO A 48 -17.21 6.02 11.90
N THR A 49 -16.43 6.97 11.40
CA THR A 49 -16.96 8.16 10.76
C THR A 49 -16.73 8.15 9.25
N ILE A 50 -17.57 8.89 8.53
CA ILE A 50 -17.34 9.18 7.11
C ILE A 50 -15.99 9.87 6.89
N GLN A 51 -15.53 10.69 7.84
CA GLN A 51 -14.24 11.36 7.77
C GLN A 51 -13.08 10.37 7.85
N ASP A 52 -13.14 9.39 8.77
CA ASP A 52 -12.10 8.37 8.90
C ASP A 52 -11.99 7.51 7.63
N ARG A 53 -13.14 7.11 7.08
CA ARG A 53 -13.22 6.36 5.82
C ARG A 53 -12.68 7.18 4.65
N ALA A 54 -13.01 8.46 4.57
CA ALA A 54 -12.51 9.34 3.52
C ALA A 54 -10.98 9.54 3.60
N ILE A 55 -10.42 9.69 4.80
CA ILE A 55 -8.97 9.80 5.01
C ILE A 55 -8.26 8.50 4.64
N ALA A 56 -8.80 7.34 5.04
CA ALA A 56 -8.26 6.05 4.66
C ALA A 56 -8.27 5.87 3.13
N ALA A 57 -9.42 6.15 2.49
CA ALA A 57 -9.58 6.07 1.04
C ALA A 57 -8.64 7.04 0.30
N GLN A 58 -8.47 8.27 0.81
CA GLN A 58 -7.54 9.25 0.24
C GLN A 58 -6.12 8.67 0.15
N TRP A 59 -5.61 8.08 1.23
CA TRP A 59 -4.26 7.53 1.26
C TRP A 59 -4.10 6.27 0.42
N VAL A 60 -5.13 5.40 0.40
CA VAL A 60 -5.13 4.20 -0.45
C VAL A 60 -5.14 4.58 -1.94
N LEU A 61 -5.97 5.54 -2.33
CA LEU A 61 -6.03 6.05 -3.70
C LEU A 61 -4.75 6.80 -4.07
N PHE A 62 -4.19 7.58 -3.15
CA PHE A 62 -2.89 8.20 -3.34
C PHE A 62 -1.81 7.15 -3.59
N ALA A 63 -1.75 6.08 -2.79
CA ALA A 63 -0.79 5.00 -2.97
C ALA A 63 -0.93 4.35 -4.36
N ASN A 64 -2.15 3.98 -4.77
CA ASN A 64 -2.39 3.25 -6.02
C ASN A 64 -2.25 4.11 -7.27
N SER A 65 -2.84 5.30 -7.26
CA SER A 65 -3.05 6.10 -8.46
C SER A 65 -2.10 7.29 -8.60
N THR A 66 -1.37 7.65 -7.54
CA THR A 66 -0.44 8.79 -7.56
C THR A 66 1.00 8.38 -7.23
N LEU A 67 1.22 7.75 -6.08
CA LEU A 67 2.55 7.33 -5.66
C LEU A 67 3.05 6.15 -6.50
N GLY A 68 2.25 5.09 -6.61
CA GLY A 68 2.60 3.91 -7.40
C GLY A 68 2.85 4.25 -8.87
N THR A 69 1.92 4.97 -9.50
CA THR A 69 2.07 5.44 -10.89
C THR A 69 3.27 6.36 -11.06
N GLY A 70 3.47 7.29 -10.12
CA GLY A 70 4.58 8.24 -10.13
C GLY A 70 5.95 7.57 -9.97
N LEU A 71 6.07 6.51 -9.17
CA LEU A 71 7.35 5.84 -8.96
C LEU A 71 7.61 4.71 -9.95
N PHE A 72 6.61 3.94 -10.36
CA PHE A 72 6.84 2.73 -11.16
C PHE A 72 6.80 2.96 -12.68
N SER A 73 6.22 4.06 -13.17
CA SER A 73 6.33 4.42 -14.59
C SER A 73 7.65 5.11 -14.90
N ALA A 74 8.42 4.57 -15.84
CA ALA A 74 9.71 5.15 -16.25
C ALA A 74 9.55 6.57 -16.83
N GLU A 75 8.43 6.88 -17.46
CA GLU A 75 8.14 8.18 -18.07
C GLU A 75 7.97 9.30 -17.03
N THR A 76 7.35 8.99 -15.90
CA THR A 76 7.01 9.99 -14.88
C THR A 76 7.99 10.02 -13.71
N ARG A 77 8.72 8.91 -13.45
CA ARG A 77 9.54 8.70 -12.24
C ARG A 77 10.49 9.84 -11.94
N GLU A 78 11.31 10.24 -12.92
CA GLU A 78 12.34 11.27 -12.69
C GLU A 78 11.72 12.59 -12.21
N LYS A 79 10.61 13.00 -12.84
CA LYS A 79 9.91 14.24 -12.52
C LYS A 79 9.12 14.16 -11.22
N GLU A 80 8.42 13.06 -11.00
CA GLU A 80 7.45 12.95 -9.91
C GLU A 80 8.10 12.55 -8.58
N THR A 81 9.22 11.81 -8.60
CA THR A 81 9.87 11.32 -7.36
C THR A 81 10.21 12.46 -6.39
N PRO A 82 10.89 13.56 -6.80
CA PRO A 82 11.23 14.64 -5.87
C PRO A 82 10.00 15.33 -5.27
N ARG A 83 8.95 15.49 -6.08
CA ARG A 83 7.69 16.14 -5.67
C ARG A 83 6.94 15.27 -4.65
N LEU A 84 6.76 13.99 -4.97
CA LEU A 84 5.97 13.06 -4.17
C LEU A 84 6.69 12.69 -2.86
N LEU A 85 7.96 12.30 -2.94
CA LEU A 85 8.74 11.97 -1.75
C LEU A 85 9.02 13.22 -0.91
N GLY A 86 9.26 14.39 -1.52
CA GLY A 86 9.40 15.64 -0.78
C GLY A 86 8.14 16.02 0.00
N GLY A 87 6.95 15.86 -0.60
CA GLY A 87 5.69 16.08 0.09
C GLY A 87 5.46 15.09 1.23
N LEU A 88 5.70 13.79 0.97
CA LEU A 88 5.53 12.74 1.97
C LEU A 88 6.51 12.87 3.14
N ASN A 89 7.76 13.23 2.87
CA ASN A 89 8.77 13.45 3.91
C ASN A 89 8.36 14.57 4.87
N LYS A 90 7.83 15.70 4.36
CA LYS A 90 7.34 16.81 5.19
C LYS A 90 6.17 16.44 6.11
N ILE A 91 5.36 15.46 5.70
CA ILE A 91 4.27 14.94 6.54
C ILE A 91 4.89 14.10 7.66
N LEU A 92 5.76 13.15 7.31
CA LEU A 92 6.38 12.22 8.26
C LEU A 92 7.43 12.85 9.19
N GLU A 93 7.93 14.04 8.87
CA GLU A 93 8.74 14.85 9.79
C GLU A 93 7.95 15.26 11.04
N LYS A 94 6.61 15.34 10.94
CA LYS A 94 5.75 15.84 12.01
C LYS A 94 5.09 14.73 12.83
N GLN A 95 5.08 13.51 12.32
CA GLN A 95 4.29 12.42 12.87
C GLN A 95 4.87 11.05 12.46
N PRO A 96 4.77 10.03 13.31
CA PRO A 96 5.34 8.71 13.03
C PRO A 96 4.55 7.90 11.98
N TYR A 97 3.29 8.21 11.71
CA TYR A 97 2.46 7.53 10.72
C TYR A 97 1.68 8.55 9.88
N LEU A 98 1.03 8.13 8.80
CA LEU A 98 0.36 9.03 7.85
C LEU A 98 -0.85 9.76 8.42
N THR A 99 -1.44 9.22 9.48
CA THR A 99 -2.61 9.79 10.15
C THR A 99 -2.33 10.17 11.61
N GLY A 100 -1.06 10.42 11.96
CA GLY A 100 -0.64 10.84 13.29
C GLY A 100 0.18 9.78 14.02
N ASP A 101 -0.22 9.44 15.24
CA ASP A 101 0.58 8.62 16.17
C ASP A 101 0.34 7.10 16.05
N SER A 102 -0.71 6.71 15.33
CA SER A 102 -1.15 5.31 15.23
C SER A 102 -0.98 4.78 13.81
N PHE A 103 -0.53 3.53 13.71
CA PHE A 103 -0.46 2.78 12.46
C PHE A 103 -1.87 2.42 11.97
N THR A 104 -2.16 2.71 10.70
CA THR A 104 -3.45 2.46 10.06
C THR A 104 -3.31 1.81 8.69
N VAL A 105 -4.44 1.57 8.03
CA VAL A 105 -4.49 1.10 6.65
C VAL A 105 -3.79 2.02 5.66
N SER A 106 -3.74 3.33 5.95
CA SER A 106 -2.99 4.30 5.15
C SER A 106 -1.51 3.93 5.08
N ASP A 107 -0.95 3.51 6.22
CA ASP A 107 0.45 3.13 6.31
C ASP A 107 0.75 1.80 5.61
N VAL A 108 -0.21 0.86 5.63
CA VAL A 108 -0.11 -0.38 4.85
C VAL A 108 -0.04 -0.06 3.36
N ALA A 109 -0.94 0.80 2.86
CA ALA A 109 -1.03 1.12 1.43
C ALA A 109 0.22 1.84 0.92
N VAL A 110 0.59 2.96 1.54
CA VAL A 110 1.75 3.76 1.12
C VAL A 110 3.06 3.04 1.44
N GLY A 111 3.17 2.41 2.61
CA GLY A 111 4.36 1.68 3.04
C GLY A 111 4.71 0.52 2.11
N THR A 112 3.70 -0.16 1.55
CA THR A 112 3.92 -1.22 0.56
C THR A 112 4.54 -0.68 -0.73
N ILE A 113 4.05 0.45 -1.25
CA ILE A 113 4.61 1.09 -2.44
C ILE A 113 6.07 1.51 -2.22
N LEU A 114 6.38 2.09 -1.05
CA LEU A 114 7.74 2.47 -0.70
C LEU A 114 8.66 1.24 -0.54
N GLY A 115 8.19 0.19 0.13
CA GLY A 115 8.92 -1.07 0.26
C GLY A 115 9.22 -1.71 -1.10
N TYR A 116 8.23 -1.75 -2.00
CA TYR A 116 8.44 -2.25 -3.36
C TYR A 116 9.36 -1.37 -4.19
N ALA A 117 9.37 -0.05 -3.99
CA ALA A 117 10.30 0.82 -4.69
C ALA A 117 11.75 0.52 -4.28
N ILE A 118 12.01 0.18 -3.01
CA ILE A 118 13.32 -0.34 -2.59
C ILE A 118 13.62 -1.67 -3.30
N LEU A 119 12.71 -2.64 -3.22
CA LEU A 119 12.96 -4.01 -3.70
C LEU A 119 13.08 -4.11 -5.23
N MET A 120 12.22 -3.41 -5.97
CA MET A 120 12.09 -3.54 -7.43
C MET A 120 12.82 -2.45 -8.20
N LEU A 121 12.96 -1.26 -7.62
CA LEU A 121 13.61 -0.10 -8.28
C LEU A 121 14.97 0.25 -7.67
N GLN A 122 15.41 -0.47 -6.62
CA GLN A 122 16.63 -0.17 -5.86
C GLN A 122 16.66 1.27 -5.34
N MET A 123 15.48 1.81 -5.02
CA MET A 123 15.34 3.19 -4.55
C MET A 123 15.97 3.35 -3.16
N SER A 124 16.68 4.48 -2.97
CA SER A 124 17.21 4.91 -1.67
C SER A 124 16.41 6.11 -1.15
N TYR A 125 16.17 6.14 0.15
CA TYR A 125 15.51 7.25 0.83
C TYR A 125 16.47 8.11 1.65
N ALA A 126 17.77 8.06 1.37
CA ALA A 126 18.78 8.84 2.11
C ALA A 126 18.51 10.36 2.11
N ASP A 127 17.95 10.90 1.02
CA ASP A 127 17.58 12.32 0.90
C ASP A 127 16.22 12.64 1.59
N TYR A 128 15.52 11.62 2.09
CA TYR A 128 14.21 11.71 2.73
C TYR A 128 14.22 10.99 4.09
N PRO A 129 14.93 11.54 5.09
CA PRO A 129 15.22 10.84 6.35
C PRO A 129 13.96 10.47 7.15
N ALA A 130 12.86 11.23 7.03
CA ALA A 130 11.61 10.86 7.70
C ALA A 130 10.92 9.68 7.02
N ILE A 131 11.04 9.57 5.69
CA ILE A 131 10.59 8.39 4.94
C ILE A 131 11.45 7.17 5.29
N ASP A 132 12.78 7.32 5.34
CA ASP A 132 13.68 6.22 5.71
C ASP A 132 13.36 5.66 7.10
N ALA A 133 13.23 6.54 8.09
CA ALA A 133 12.82 6.16 9.44
C ALA A 133 11.42 5.52 9.49
N TYR A 134 10.49 6.02 8.67
CA TYR A 134 9.15 5.47 8.54
C TYR A 134 9.14 4.06 7.95
N VAL A 135 9.84 3.82 6.83
CA VAL A 135 9.92 2.50 6.21
C VAL A 135 10.57 1.49 7.16
N LYS A 136 11.63 1.90 7.88
CA LYS A 136 12.25 1.06 8.91
C LYS A 136 11.27 0.70 10.04
N ARG A 137 10.51 1.67 10.54
CA ARG A 137 9.47 1.44 11.56
C ARG A 137 8.43 0.43 11.09
N LEU A 138 8.02 0.51 9.82
CA LEU A 138 7.08 -0.44 9.24
C LEU A 138 7.70 -1.84 9.11
N SER A 139 8.95 -1.94 8.67
CA SER A 139 9.62 -3.23 8.47
C SER A 139 9.94 -3.95 9.78
N ASP A 140 9.98 -3.24 10.91
CA ASP A 140 10.15 -3.83 12.22
C ASP A 140 8.91 -4.56 12.75
N ARG A 141 7.73 -4.33 12.16
CA ARG A 141 6.48 -4.99 12.56
C ARG A 141 6.54 -6.50 12.25
N PRO A 142 6.15 -7.38 13.20
CA PRO A 142 6.17 -8.83 12.96
C PRO A 142 5.42 -9.26 11.70
N ALA A 143 4.26 -8.64 11.43
CA ALA A 143 3.46 -8.91 10.25
C ALA A 143 4.18 -8.56 8.93
N TYR A 144 5.07 -7.55 8.94
CA TYR A 144 5.86 -7.18 7.76
C TYR A 144 6.95 -8.23 7.50
N LYS A 145 7.69 -8.60 8.53
CA LYS A 145 8.78 -9.60 8.45
C LYS A 145 8.29 -10.94 7.91
N ASN A 146 7.10 -11.36 8.32
CA ASN A 146 6.54 -12.65 7.94
C ASN A 146 5.98 -12.71 6.51
N ASN A 147 5.61 -11.57 5.91
CA ASN A 147 4.85 -11.54 4.65
C ASN A 147 5.53 -10.79 3.48
N ILE A 148 6.40 -9.80 3.74
CA ILE A 148 7.03 -9.00 2.67
C ILE A 148 8.48 -9.43 2.42
N LEU A 149 9.24 -9.78 3.46
CA LEU A 149 10.62 -10.27 3.31
C LEU A 149 10.72 -11.75 2.91
N THR A 150 9.57 -12.44 2.85
CA THR A 150 9.44 -13.86 2.53
C THR A 150 8.93 -14.10 1.11
N ILE A 151 8.67 -13.05 0.34
CA ILE A 151 8.36 -13.14 -1.10
C ILE A 151 9.64 -13.62 -1.80
N LYS A 152 9.74 -14.94 -1.99
CA LYS A 152 10.73 -15.59 -2.85
C LYS A 152 10.23 -15.65 -4.29
#